data_AF-A0A355CJ54-F1
#
_entry.id   AF-A0A355CJ54-F1
#
_cell.length_a   1.000
_cell.length_b   1.000
_cell.length_c   1.000
_cell.angle_alpha   90.00
_cell.angle_beta   90.00
_cell.angle_gamma   90.00
#
_symmetry.space_group_name_H-M   'P 1'
#
loop_
_entity.id
_entity.type
_entity.pdbx_description
1 polymer ?
#
loop_
_entity_poly.entity_id
_entity_poly.type
_entity_poly.pdbx_seq_one_letter_code
_entity_poly.pdbx_strand_id
1 'polypeptide(L)'
;MSTQVEIDKILSLEEIFSLYPDEWVLIVNPELDEEFSVIRGEVLAHATERDEIYSKLSLRNGKSVAIEYTGSIPDNLAVML
;
A
#
# COMPACT_ATOMS: atom_id res chain seq x y z
N MET A 1 3.81 -12.23 -11.22
CA MET A 1 4.65 -13.07 -10.35
C MET A 1 4.44 -12.58 -8.94
N SER A 2 3.81 -13.35 -8.06
CA SER A 2 3.53 -12.92 -6.68
C SER A 2 4.78 -13.17 -5.84
N THR A 3 5.61 -12.14 -5.68
CA THR A 3 6.80 -12.23 -4.84
C THR A 3 6.38 -12.07 -3.38
N GLN A 4 6.77 -13.03 -2.56
CA GLN A 4 6.46 -13.05 -1.14
C GLN A 4 7.42 -12.11 -0.42
N VAL A 5 6.94 -10.91 -0.09
CA VAL A 5 7.65 -9.93 0.74
C VAL A 5 7.65 -10.46 2.17
N GLU A 6 8.79 -10.45 2.85
CA GLU A 6 8.86 -10.83 4.27
C GLU A 6 7.91 -9.94 5.09
N ILE A 7 6.90 -10.58 5.69
CA ILE A 7 5.76 -9.95 6.37
C ILE A 7 6.16 -9.14 7.62
N ASP A 8 7.44 -9.19 8.03
CA ASP A 8 7.90 -8.62 9.31
C ASP A 8 8.77 -7.35 9.17
N LYS A 9 8.96 -6.82 7.95
CA LYS A 9 9.70 -5.55 7.77
C LYS A 9 8.73 -4.37 7.69
N ILE A 10 8.85 -3.46 8.66
CA ILE A 10 8.23 -2.13 8.58
C ILE A 10 9.04 -1.28 7.59
N LEU A 11 8.35 -0.75 6.58
CA LEU A 11 8.92 0.10 5.53
C LEU A 11 8.31 1.50 5.61
N SER A 12 9.12 2.53 5.37
CA SER A 12 8.61 3.89 5.18
C SER A 12 7.80 3.98 3.88
N LEU A 13 6.93 5.00 3.77
CA LEU A 13 6.19 5.23 2.54
C LEU A 13 7.13 5.42 1.33
N GLU A 14 8.23 6.16 1.51
CA GLU A 14 9.25 6.35 0.46
C GLU A 14 9.89 5.02 0.01
N GLU A 15 10.22 4.13 0.95
CA GLU A 15 10.74 2.80 0.63
C GLU A 15 9.71 1.96 -0.13
N ILE A 16 8.43 2.03 0.26
CA ILE A 16 7.33 1.32 -0.42
C ILE A 16 7.18 1.81 -1.86
N PHE A 17 7.18 3.12 -2.09
CA PHE A 17 7.11 3.70 -3.43
C PHE A 17 8.29 3.30 -4.32
N SER A 18 9.48 3.20 -3.73
CA SER A 18 10.70 2.77 -4.44
C SER A 18 10.70 1.29 -4.79
N LEU A 19 10.16 0.43 -3.91
CA LEU A 19 10.14 -1.03 -4.09
C LEU A 19 9.02 -1.53 -5.00
N TYR A 20 7.88 -0.84 -5.02
CA TYR A 20 6.69 -1.27 -5.77
C TYR A 20 6.19 -0.12 -6.66
N PRO A 21 6.93 0.35 -7.67
CA PRO A 21 6.48 1.47 -8.51
C PRO A 21 5.26 1.09 -9.36
N ASP A 22 4.32 2.02 -9.53
CA ASP A 22 3.09 1.85 -10.34
C ASP A 22 2.20 0.66 -9.91
N GLU A 23 2.16 0.37 -8.61
CA GLU A 23 1.38 -0.72 -8.04
C GLU A 23 0.46 -0.26 -6.90
N TRP A 24 -0.57 -1.05 -6.65
CA TRP A 24 -1.37 -0.97 -5.44
C TRP A 24 -0.72 -1.78 -4.34
N VAL A 25 -0.55 -1.17 -3.16
CA VAL A 25 0.09 -1.78 -2.01
C VAL A 25 -0.87 -1.82 -0.83
N LEU A 26 -1.05 -3.01 -0.25
CA LEU A 26 -1.78 -3.24 0.99
C LEU A 26 -0.82 -3.20 2.17
N ILE A 27 -0.98 -2.18 3.01
CA ILE A 27 -0.13 -1.91 4.17
C ILE A 27 -0.91 -2.26 5.43
N VAL A 28 -0.39 -3.15 6.29
CA VAL A 28 -0.99 -3.48 7.59
C VAL A 28 -0.27 -2.77 8.73
N ASN A 29 -0.99 -2.52 9.83
CA ASN A 29 -0.51 -1.76 10.98
C ASN A 29 0.12 -0.40 10.58
N PRO A 30 -0.51 0.40 9.70
CA PRO A 30 0.09 1.66 9.28
C PRO A 30 0.22 2.62 10.47
N GLU A 31 1.35 3.30 10.53
CA GLU A 31 1.53 4.51 11.32
C GLU A 31 1.12 5.69 10.45
N LEU A 32 0.22 6.53 10.97
CA LEU A 32 -0.35 7.67 10.26
C LEU A 32 0.13 8.99 10.89
N ASP A 33 0.25 10.03 10.08
CA ASP A 33 0.43 11.41 10.55
C ASP A 33 -0.89 12.06 11.02
N GLU A 34 -0.84 13.34 11.37
CA GLU A 34 -1.99 14.10 11.86
C GLU A 34 -3.08 14.29 10.77
N GLU A 35 -2.69 14.20 9.50
CA GLU A 35 -3.54 14.28 8.31
C GLU A 35 -4.07 12.91 7.84
N PHE A 36 -3.81 11.83 8.60
CA PHE A 36 -4.14 10.45 8.26
C PHE A 36 -3.39 9.88 7.04
N SER A 37 -2.25 10.47 6.67
CA SER A 37 -1.36 9.95 5.63
C SER A 37 -0.43 8.90 6.20
N VAL A 38 -0.08 7.87 5.41
CA VAL A 38 0.80 6.79 5.86
C VAL A 38 2.24 7.28 5.98
N ILE A 39 2.85 7.11 7.16
CA ILE A 39 4.28 7.34 7.39
C ILE A 39 5.06 6.06 7.06
N ARG A 40 4.58 4.92 7.58
CA ARG A 40 5.22 3.59 7.44
C ARG A 40 4.25 2.45 7.78
N GLY A 41 4.61 1.23 7.39
CA GLY A 41 3.87 0.02 7.81
C GLY A 41 4.46 -1.27 7.23
N GLU A 42 3.80 -2.40 7.50
CA GLU A 42 4.16 -3.70 6.96
C GLU A 42 3.44 -3.93 5.61
N VAL A 43 4.17 -4.31 4.55
CA VAL A 43 3.53 -4.64 3.26
C VAL A 43 3.01 -6.07 3.30
N LEU A 44 1.69 -6.23 3.29
CA LEU A 44 1.03 -7.53 3.26
C LEU A 44 0.88 -8.06 1.83
N ALA A 45 0.64 -7.18 0.87
CA ALA A 45 0.50 -7.54 -0.54
C ALA A 45 0.72 -6.33 -1.45
N HIS A 46 1.14 -6.59 -2.69
CA HIS A 46 1.18 -5.62 -3.77
C HIS A 46 0.65 -6.25 -5.06
N ALA A 47 0.15 -5.44 -6.00
CA ALA A 47 -0.30 -5.84 -7.32
C ALA A 47 -0.52 -4.62 -8.23
N THR A 48 -0.34 -4.78 -9.54
CA THR A 48 -0.70 -3.74 -10.53
C THR A 48 -2.21 -3.51 -10.61
N GLU A 49 -3.00 -4.58 -10.43
CA GLU A 49 -4.46 -4.52 -10.49
C GLU A 49 -5.05 -4.32 -9.09
N ARG A 50 -5.85 -3.27 -8.94
CA ARG A 50 -6.47 -2.89 -7.66
C ARG A 50 -7.30 -4.03 -7.05
N ASP A 51 -8.08 -4.73 -7.87
CA ASP A 51 -9.01 -5.75 -7.39
C ASP A 51 -8.29 -6.95 -6.76
N GLU A 52 -7.05 -7.23 -7.17
CA GLU A 52 -6.21 -8.24 -6.52
C GLU A 52 -5.88 -7.86 -5.07
N ILE A 53 -5.67 -6.57 -4.78
CA ILE A 53 -5.45 -6.07 -3.43
C ILE A 53 -6.72 -6.20 -2.58
N TYR A 54 -7.88 -5.81 -3.12
CA TYR A 54 -9.15 -5.95 -2.40
C TYR A 54 -9.45 -7.41 -2.05
N SER A 55 -9.12 -8.36 -2.92
CA SER A 55 -9.27 -9.80 -2.62
C SER A 55 -8.44 -10.27 -1.42
N LYS A 56 -7.28 -9.63 -1.18
CA LYS A 56 -6.32 -9.95 -0.12
C LYS A 56 -6.63 -9.27 1.21
N LEU A 57 -7.62 -8.37 1.29
CA LEU A 57 -8.02 -7.71 2.53
C LEU A 57 -8.40 -8.70 3.65
N SER A 58 -8.94 -9.86 3.28
CA SER A 58 -9.29 -10.93 4.23
C SER A 58 -8.06 -11.49 4.99
N LEU A 59 -6.85 -11.38 4.41
CA LEU A 59 -5.61 -11.87 5.00
C LEU A 59 -5.08 -10.98 6.15
N ARG A 60 -5.66 -9.79 6.32
CA ARG A 60 -5.26 -8.80 7.34
C ARG A 60 -5.44 -9.29 8.78
N ASN A 61 -6.24 -10.34 8.99
CA ASN A 61 -6.48 -10.93 10.31
C ASN A 61 -6.88 -9.90 11.39
N GLY A 62 -7.73 -8.93 11.04
CA GLY A 62 -8.25 -7.92 11.97
C GLY A 62 -7.32 -6.71 12.24
N LYS A 63 -6.08 -6.69 11.71
CA LYS A 63 -5.18 -5.52 11.79
C LYS A 63 -5.80 -4.27 11.15
N SER A 64 -5.30 -3.06 11.43
CA SER A 64 -5.62 -1.88 10.60
C SER A 64 -4.90 -1.98 9.25
N VAL A 65 -5.43 -1.32 8.20
CA VAL A 65 -4.78 -1.23 6.88
C VAL A 65 -4.91 0.14 6.27
N ALA A 66 -3.94 0.43 5.39
CA ALA A 66 -4.03 1.42 4.34
C ALA A 66 -3.80 0.74 2.98
N ILE A 67 -4.34 1.34 1.92
CA ILE A 67 -4.07 0.95 0.53
C ILE A 67 -3.53 2.19 -0.17
N GLU A 68 -2.33 2.07 -0.72
CA GLU A 68 -1.67 3.16 -1.44
C GLU A 68 -1.44 2.75 -2.89
N TYR A 69 -1.65 3.68 -3.82
CA TYR A 69 -1.19 3.54 -5.19
C TYR A 69 0.12 4.30 -5.34
N THR A 70 1.18 3.60 -5.71
CA THR A 70 2.55 4.14 -5.76
C THR A 70 2.92 4.74 -7.11
N GLY A 71 2.02 4.69 -8.08
CA GLY A 71 2.23 5.32 -9.37
C GLY A 71 2.16 6.84 -9.26
N SER A 72 2.86 7.51 -10.18
CA SER A 72 2.80 8.97 -10.24
C SER A 72 1.41 9.41 -10.67
N ILE A 73 0.72 10.19 -9.83
CA ILE A 73 -0.51 10.86 -10.24
C ILE A 73 -0.12 11.99 -11.20
N PRO A 74 -0.59 12.00 -12.46
CA PRO A 74 -0.27 13.08 -13.38
C PRO A 74 -0.76 14.43 -12.82
N ASP A 75 0.04 15.48 -12.98
CA ASP A 75 -0.22 16.84 -12.46
C ASP A 75 -1.58 17.43 -12.89
N ASN A 76 -2.23 16.84 -13.90
CA ASN A 76 -3.50 17.29 -14.47
C ASN A 76 -4.69 16.36 -14.16
N LEU A 77 -4.55 15.39 -13.25
CA LEU A 77 -5.62 14.46 -12.93
C LEU A 77 -6.54 15.04 -11.84
N ALA A 78 -7.74 15.46 -12.24
CA ALA A 78 -8.83 15.72 -11.31
C ALA A 78 -9.60 14.42 -11.05
N VAL A 79 -9.45 13.85 -9.85
CA VAL A 79 -10.21 12.66 -9.42
C VAL A 79 -11.40 13.14 -8.58
N MET A 80 -12.61 12.73 -8.96
CA MET A 80 -13.83 12.95 -8.18
C MET A 80 -14.21 11.62 -7.53
N LEU A 81 -14.20 11.60 -6.19
CA LEU A 81 -14.50 10.43 -5.34
C LEU A 81 -15.99 10.33 -5.01
#